data_AF-A0A2S0L088-F1
#
_entry.id   AF-A0A2S0L088-F1
#
_cell.length_a   1.000
_cell.length_b   1.000
_cell.length_c   1.000
_cell.angle_alpha   90.00
_cell.angle_beta   90.00
_cell.angle_gamma   90.00
#
_symmetry.space_group_name_H-M   'P 1'
#
loop_
_entity.id
_entity.type
_entity.pdbx_description
1 polymer ?
#
loop_
_entity_poly.entity_id
_entity_poly.type
_entity_poly.pdbx_seq_one_letter_code
_entity_poly.pdbx_strand_id
1 'polypeptide(L)'
;MAVKIEWDLGTVRARIGAGDARMRSAADRAMSDVASFVASEAKDRTPVLTGALTMDVTGETGREGDTAIAAVKVPSNSPAASYAVKMHEEEYNPGPGSVDKQRRTGQRVGKKYITRAIDDNREKIRRILTETLRKAFEK
;
A
#
# COMPACT_ATOMS: atom_id res chain seq x y z
N MET A 1 -12.48 -60.59 12.48
CA MET A 1 -12.97 -59.55 11.55
C MET A 1 -12.10 -58.32 11.74
N ALA A 2 -11.35 -57.88 10.72
CA ALA A 2 -10.45 -56.74 10.84
C ALA A 2 -11.01 -55.59 10.00
N VAL A 3 -11.19 -54.43 10.63
CA VAL A 3 -11.55 -53.18 9.95
C VAL A 3 -10.26 -52.39 9.76
N LYS A 4 -9.94 -52.08 8.51
CA LYS A 4 -8.79 -51.23 8.17
C LYS A 4 -9.30 -49.84 7.83
N ILE A 5 -8.74 -48.82 8.48
CA ILE A 5 -8.98 -47.41 8.17
C ILE A 5 -7.71 -46.89 7.51
N GLU A 6 -7.82 -46.45 6.26
CA GLU A 6 -6.71 -45.88 5.51
C GLU A 6 -6.85 -44.36 5.43
N TRP A 7 -5.75 -43.64 5.61
CA TRP A 7 -5.70 -42.19 5.48
C TRP A 7 -4.54 -41.80 4.54
N ASP A 8 -4.89 -41.15 3.42
CA ASP A 8 -3.92 -40.62 2.48
C ASP A 8 -3.38 -39.25 2.92
N LEU A 9 -2.17 -39.27 3.50
CA LEU A 9 -1.43 -38.06 3.90
C LEU A 9 -0.89 -37.27 2.69
N GLY A 10 -0.76 -37.89 1.52
CA GLY A 10 -0.27 -37.24 0.29
C GLY A 10 -1.24 -36.17 -0.19
N THR A 11 -2.53 -36.52 -0.28
CA THR A 11 -3.59 -35.57 -0.64
C THR A 11 -3.69 -34.40 0.36
N VAL A 12 -3.54 -34.68 1.66
CA VAL A 12 -3.55 -33.63 2.70
C VAL A 12 -2.38 -32.66 2.49
N ARG A 13 -1.16 -33.16 2.29
CA ARG A 13 0.02 -32.33 2.07
C ARG A 13 -0.09 -31.48 0.81
N ALA A 14 -0.61 -32.04 -0.29
CA ALA A 14 -0.81 -31.31 -1.53
C ALA A 14 -1.82 -30.15 -1.36
N ARG A 15 -2.91 -30.38 -0.62
CA ARG A 15 -3.90 -29.33 -0.32
C ARG A 15 -3.34 -28.21 0.56
N ILE A 16 -2.53 -28.56 1.57
CA ILE A 16 -1.85 -27.56 2.41
C ILE A 16 -0.91 -26.70 1.56
N GLY A 17 -0.09 -27.32 0.69
CA GLY A 17 0.82 -26.59 -0.19
C GLY A 17 0.08 -25.67 -1.18
N ALA A 18 -1.04 -26.13 -1.74
CA ALA A 18 -1.88 -25.29 -2.59
C ALA A 18 -2.50 -24.10 -1.83
N GLY A 19 -2.93 -24.32 -0.58
CA GLY A 19 -3.42 -23.28 0.30
C GLY A 19 -2.36 -22.22 0.61
N ASP A 20 -1.13 -22.64 0.94
CA ASP A 20 -0.02 -21.73 1.21
C ASP A 20 0.32 -20.86 -0.01
N ALA A 21 0.42 -21.46 -1.20
CA ALA A 21 0.68 -20.73 -2.44
C ALA A 21 -0.42 -19.69 -2.76
N ARG A 22 -1.69 -20.04 -2.50
CA ARG A 22 -2.83 -19.11 -2.65
C ARG A 22 -2.73 -17.94 -1.68
N MET A 23 -2.42 -18.23 -0.42
CA MET A 23 -2.32 -17.20 0.61
C MET A 23 -1.16 -16.23 0.33
N ARG A 24 0.00 -16.75 -0.08
CA ARG A 24 1.15 -15.95 -0.53
C ARG A 24 0.76 -15.03 -1.69
N SER A 25 0.08 -15.56 -2.70
CA SER A 25 -0.39 -14.77 -3.85
C SER A 25 -1.42 -13.70 -3.44
N ALA A 26 -2.29 -14.00 -2.47
CA ALA A 26 -3.26 -13.05 -1.96
C ALA A 26 -2.60 -11.94 -1.15
N ALA A 27 -1.56 -12.25 -0.36
CA ALA A 27 -0.77 -11.26 0.35
C ALA A 27 -0.09 -10.27 -0.62
N ASP A 28 0.48 -10.76 -1.72
CA ASP A 28 1.11 -9.89 -2.73
C ASP A 28 0.08 -8.94 -3.37
N ARG A 29 -1.12 -9.45 -3.68
CA ARG A 29 -2.22 -8.61 -4.18
C ARG A 29 -2.66 -7.58 -3.16
N ALA A 30 -2.85 -8.00 -1.90
CA ALA A 30 -3.26 -7.11 -0.83
C ALA A 30 -2.25 -5.97 -0.64
N MET A 31 -0.95 -6.26 -0.71
CA MET A 31 0.09 -5.24 -0.64
C MET A 31 0.11 -4.33 -1.88
N SER A 32 -0.18 -4.87 -3.06
CA SER A 32 -0.34 -4.06 -4.29
C SER A 32 -1.51 -3.08 -4.18
N ASP A 33 -2.63 -3.52 -3.62
CA ASP A 33 -3.80 -2.68 -3.38
C ASP A 33 -3.49 -1.59 -2.35
N VAL A 34 -2.79 -1.95 -1.26
CA VAL A 34 -2.32 -1.00 -0.25
C VAL A 34 -1.36 0.02 -0.85
N ALA A 35 -0.34 -0.41 -1.61
CA ALA A 35 0.63 0.48 -2.25
C ALA A 35 -0.07 1.49 -3.18
N SER A 36 -1.01 1.01 -3.99
CA SER A 36 -1.80 1.84 -4.91
C SER A 36 -2.67 2.85 -4.16
N PHE A 37 -3.37 2.39 -3.12
CA PHE A 37 -4.23 3.23 -2.30
C PHE A 37 -3.42 4.33 -1.57
N VAL A 38 -2.35 3.95 -0.87
CA VAL A 38 -1.53 4.90 -0.12
C VAL A 38 -0.82 5.86 -1.07
N ALA A 39 -0.37 5.42 -2.24
CA ALA A 39 0.19 6.32 -3.24
C ALA A 39 -0.83 7.35 -3.73
N SER A 40 -2.10 6.95 -3.95
CA SER A 40 -3.17 7.90 -4.30
C SER A 40 -3.43 8.91 -3.17
N GLU A 41 -3.55 8.46 -1.93
CA GLU A 41 -3.74 9.34 -0.77
C GLU A 41 -2.56 10.30 -0.60
N ALA A 42 -1.33 9.81 -0.76
CA ALA A 42 -0.13 10.63 -0.72
C ALA A 42 -0.15 11.69 -1.84
N LYS A 43 -0.56 11.31 -3.06
CA LYS A 43 -0.76 12.24 -4.18
C LYS A 43 -1.80 13.30 -3.89
N ASP A 44 -2.89 12.99 -3.20
CA ASP A 44 -3.89 14.00 -2.83
C ASP A 44 -3.38 14.97 -1.77
N ARG A 45 -2.39 14.55 -0.98
CA ARG A 45 -1.79 15.34 0.10
C ARG A 45 -0.51 16.08 -0.32
N THR A 46 0.04 15.82 -1.51
CA THR A 46 1.26 16.50 -2.00
C THR A 46 1.01 17.99 -2.23
N PRO A 47 1.95 18.86 -1.78
CA PRO A 47 2.00 20.26 -2.18
C PRO A 47 2.05 20.44 -3.69
N VAL A 48 1.35 21.48 -4.16
CA VAL A 48 1.31 21.87 -5.57
C VAL A 48 2.06 23.18 -5.73
N LEU A 49 3.18 23.11 -6.45
CA LEU A 49 3.86 24.24 -7.05
C LEU A 49 3.78 24.13 -8.58
N THR A 50 4.45 23.13 -9.16
CA THR A 50 4.40 22.80 -10.60
C THR A 50 3.63 21.52 -10.91
N GLY A 51 3.28 20.73 -9.89
CA GLY A 51 2.62 19.43 -10.04
C GLY A 51 3.58 18.24 -10.18
N ALA A 52 4.87 18.46 -10.47
CA ALA A 52 5.87 17.40 -10.64
C ALA A 52 5.92 16.41 -9.45
N LEU A 53 5.91 16.93 -8.23
CA LEU A 53 5.88 16.12 -7.02
C LEU A 53 4.68 15.15 -6.95
N THR A 54 3.52 15.56 -7.46
CA THR A 54 2.32 14.70 -7.47
C THR A 54 2.47 13.56 -8.48
N MET A 55 3.14 13.81 -9.60
CA MET A 55 3.38 12.80 -10.63
C MET A 55 4.39 11.76 -10.16
N ASP A 56 5.42 12.21 -9.43
CA ASP A 56 6.55 11.37 -9.04
C ASP A 56 6.31 10.51 -7.78
N VAL A 57 5.18 10.68 -7.08
CA VAL A 57 4.80 9.73 -6.03
C VAL A 57 4.41 8.40 -6.66
N THR A 58 5.11 7.34 -6.28
CA THR A 58 4.89 5.98 -6.78
C THR A 58 4.71 5.00 -5.62
N GLY A 59 3.78 4.05 -5.78
CA GLY A 59 3.66 2.88 -4.93
C GLY A 59 4.42 1.70 -5.54
N GLU A 60 5.13 0.94 -4.72
CA GLU A 60 5.86 -0.26 -5.10
C GLU A 60 5.56 -1.38 -4.13
N THR A 61 5.66 -2.62 -4.63
CA THR A 61 5.59 -3.81 -3.80
C THR A 61 6.89 -4.57 -3.87
N GLY A 62 7.20 -5.29 -2.80
CA GLY A 62 8.38 -6.12 -2.70
C GLY A 62 8.16 -7.29 -1.76
N ARG A 63 9.19 -8.12 -1.64
CA ARG A 63 9.26 -9.18 -0.64
C ARG A 63 10.61 -9.16 0.06
N GLU A 64 10.56 -9.37 1.37
CA GLU A 64 11.73 -9.66 2.20
C GLU A 64 11.47 -10.99 2.92
N GLY A 65 12.08 -12.06 2.41
CA GLY A 65 11.79 -13.43 2.87
C GLY A 65 10.31 -13.78 2.66
N ASP A 66 9.63 -14.15 3.75
CA ASP A 66 8.20 -14.45 3.74
C ASP A 66 7.31 -13.21 4.02
N THR A 67 7.90 -12.00 4.04
CA THR A 67 7.16 -10.75 4.27
C THR A 67 6.87 -10.05 2.96
N ALA A 68 5.59 -9.81 2.67
CA ALA A 68 5.17 -8.92 1.57
C ALA A 68 5.19 -7.46 2.03
N ILE A 69 5.76 -6.57 1.23
CA ILE A 69 5.97 -5.16 1.57
C ILE A 69 5.27 -4.27 0.55
N ALA A 70 4.63 -3.22 1.04
CA ALA A 70 4.14 -2.10 0.25
C ALA A 70 4.92 -0.84 0.64
N ALA A 71 5.53 -0.17 -0.34
CA ALA A 71 6.29 1.06 -0.15
C ALA A 71 5.69 2.19 -1.00
N VAL A 72 5.75 3.41 -0.49
CA VAL A 72 5.40 4.62 -1.24
C VAL A 72 6.61 5.55 -1.19
N LYS A 73 7.08 5.97 -2.36
CA LYS A 73 8.31 6.76 -2.49
C LYS A 73 8.18 7.86 -3.54
N VAL A 74 9.12 8.79 -3.47
CA VAL A 74 9.47 9.68 -4.59
C VAL A 74 10.87 9.27 -5.04
N PRO A 75 11.09 8.92 -6.32
CA PRO A 75 12.40 8.52 -6.81
C PRO A 75 13.46 9.61 -6.58
N SER A 76 14.64 9.24 -6.09
CA SER A 76 15.73 10.19 -5.81
C SER A 76 16.31 10.84 -7.07
N ASN A 77 16.15 10.20 -8.22
CA ASN A 77 16.52 10.72 -9.54
C ASN A 77 15.46 11.63 -10.16
N SER A 78 14.31 11.85 -9.50
CA SER A 78 13.32 12.80 -9.97
C SER A 78 13.79 14.25 -9.75
N PRO A 79 13.51 15.18 -10.69
CA PRO A 79 13.68 16.61 -10.48
C PRO A 79 12.94 17.16 -9.25
N ALA A 80 11.91 16.47 -8.77
CA ALA A 80 11.13 16.81 -7.59
C ALA A 80 11.69 16.23 -6.28
N ALA A 81 12.77 15.43 -6.29
CA ALA A 81 13.26 14.74 -5.09
C ALA A 81 13.69 15.69 -3.95
N SER A 82 14.46 16.74 -4.26
CA SER A 82 14.87 17.74 -3.27
C SER A 82 13.68 18.51 -2.70
N TYR A 83 12.72 18.84 -3.55
CA TYR A 83 11.47 19.47 -3.16
C TYR A 83 10.58 18.53 -2.32
N ALA A 84 10.55 17.24 -2.63
CA ALA A 84 9.81 16.22 -1.90
C ALA A 84 10.24 16.16 -0.43
N VAL A 85 11.54 16.08 -0.19
CA VAL A 85 12.12 16.05 1.17
C VAL A 85 11.75 17.32 1.92
N LYS A 86 11.99 18.48 1.30
CA LYS A 86 11.67 19.79 1.90
C LYS A 86 10.20 19.87 2.30
N MET A 87 9.30 19.50 1.40
CA MET A 87 7.86 19.53 1.62
C MET A 87 7.35 18.46 2.59
N HIS A 88 8.12 17.39 2.79
CA HIS A 88 7.78 16.35 3.74
C HIS A 88 8.16 16.75 5.18
N GLU A 89 9.33 17.35 5.36
CA GLU A 89 9.92 17.61 6.68
C GLU A 89 9.67 19.03 7.22
N GLU A 90 9.74 20.04 6.35
CA GLU A 90 9.64 21.45 6.76
C GLU A 90 8.19 21.92 6.92
N GLU A 91 8.03 23.07 7.58
CA GLU A 91 6.75 23.76 7.58
C GLU A 91 6.46 24.34 6.20
N TYR A 92 5.26 24.03 5.69
CA TYR A 92 4.80 24.45 4.38
C TYR A 92 3.58 25.36 4.53
N ASN A 93 3.69 26.58 4.05
CA ASN A 93 2.56 27.48 3.88
C ASN A 93 1.91 27.23 2.51
N PRO A 94 0.65 26.77 2.46
CA PRO A 94 0.00 26.43 1.19
C PRO A 94 -0.11 27.64 0.27
N GLY A 95 0.52 27.55 -0.90
CA GLY A 95 0.25 28.47 -2.01
C GLY A 95 -1.16 28.25 -2.59
N PRO A 96 -1.66 29.17 -3.45
CA PRO A 96 -3.02 29.11 -4.00
C PRO A 96 -3.40 27.74 -4.59
N GLY A 97 -2.53 27.13 -5.41
CA GLY A 97 -2.79 25.81 -6.00
C GLY A 97 -2.88 24.66 -4.98
N SER A 98 -2.21 24.79 -3.83
CA SER A 98 -2.32 23.82 -2.73
C SER A 98 -3.61 24.01 -1.94
N VAL A 99 -4.07 25.25 -1.77
CA VAL A 99 -5.37 25.57 -1.15
C VAL A 99 -6.52 25.04 -2.01
N ASP A 100 -6.46 25.25 -3.32
CA ASP A 100 -7.47 24.75 -4.25
C ASP A 100 -7.54 23.22 -4.25
N LYS A 101 -6.38 22.56 -4.24
CA LYS A 101 -6.31 21.09 -4.12
C LYS A 101 -6.88 20.60 -2.80
N GLN A 102 -6.57 21.27 -1.69
CA GLN A 102 -7.14 20.94 -0.38
C GLN A 102 -8.66 21.08 -0.38
N ARG A 103 -9.21 22.12 -1.03
CA ARG A 103 -10.67 22.27 -1.20
C ARG A 103 -11.28 21.16 -2.05
N ARG A 104 -10.62 20.77 -3.14
CA ARG A 104 -11.12 19.74 -4.07
C ARG A 104 -11.07 18.33 -3.48
N THR A 105 -9.98 18.00 -2.81
CA THR A 105 -9.74 16.65 -2.24
C THR A 105 -10.36 16.48 -0.86
N GLY A 106 -10.61 17.58 -0.14
CA GLY A 106 -10.95 17.56 1.28
C GLY A 106 -9.78 17.15 2.19
N GLN A 107 -8.59 16.91 1.63
CA GLN A 107 -7.42 16.45 2.35
C GLN A 107 -6.49 17.62 2.67
N ARG A 108 -5.87 17.58 3.87
CA ARG A 108 -4.86 18.57 4.24
C ARG A 108 -3.59 18.36 3.43
N VAL A 109 -3.29 19.29 2.52
CA VAL A 109 -2.07 19.29 1.71
C VAL A 109 -0.89 19.83 2.52
N GLY A 110 0.30 19.24 2.39
CA GLY A 110 1.50 19.74 3.09
C GLY A 110 2.32 18.69 3.81
N LYS A 111 3.03 19.15 4.85
CA LYS A 111 3.96 18.40 5.70
C LYS A 111 3.57 16.94 5.93
N LYS A 112 4.54 16.01 5.88
CA LYS A 112 4.35 14.58 6.10
C LYS A 112 3.25 13.95 5.22
N TYR A 113 3.12 14.37 3.97
CA TYR A 113 2.04 13.89 3.08
C TYR A 113 2.05 12.36 2.86
N ILE A 114 3.22 11.71 2.83
CA ILE A 114 3.32 10.24 2.73
C ILE A 114 2.96 9.58 4.06
N THR A 115 3.53 10.03 5.18
CA THR A 115 3.27 9.44 6.51
C THR A 115 1.81 9.58 6.90
N ARG A 116 1.21 10.76 6.67
CA ARG A 116 -0.21 11.00 6.94
C ARG A 116 -1.12 10.18 6.03
N ALA A 117 -0.72 9.88 4.80
CA ALA A 117 -1.49 8.98 3.94
C ALA A 117 -1.62 7.59 4.56
N ILE A 118 -0.62 7.13 5.33
CA ILE A 118 -0.65 5.88 6.07
C ILE A 118 -1.40 6.04 7.39
N ASP A 119 -0.98 7.00 8.23
CA ASP A 119 -1.49 7.16 9.60
C ASP A 119 -2.99 7.46 9.64
N ASP A 120 -3.47 8.35 8.77
CA ASP A 120 -4.87 8.75 8.76
C ASP A 120 -5.77 7.66 8.15
N ASN A 121 -5.19 6.68 7.44
CA ASN A 121 -5.92 5.63 6.74
C ASN A 121 -5.65 4.21 7.26
N ARG A 122 -5.06 4.05 8.46
CA ARG A 122 -4.72 2.74 9.05
C ARG A 122 -5.88 1.75 9.04
N GLU A 123 -7.09 2.19 9.39
CA GLU A 123 -8.28 1.34 9.39
C GLU A 123 -8.72 0.90 7.97
N LYS A 124 -8.54 1.77 6.98
CA LYS A 124 -8.86 1.44 5.58
C LYS A 124 -7.83 0.47 5.00
N ILE A 125 -6.55 0.68 5.30
CA ILE A 125 -5.45 -0.24 4.96
C ILE A 125 -5.72 -1.63 5.56
N ARG A 126 -6.07 -1.69 6.85
CA ARG A 126 -6.44 -2.94 7.53
C ARG A 126 -7.62 -3.65 6.86
N ARG A 127 -8.62 -2.89 6.41
CA ARG A 127 -9.78 -3.43 5.68
C ARG A 127 -9.37 -4.05 4.35
N ILE A 128 -8.57 -3.36 3.54
CA ILE A 128 -8.03 -3.88 2.27
C ILE A 128 -7.32 -5.22 2.51
N LEU A 129 -6.42 -5.27 3.50
CA LEU A 129 -5.71 -6.50 3.84
C LEU A 129 -6.66 -7.62 4.25
N THR A 130 -7.59 -7.34 5.16
CA THR A 130 -8.50 -8.36 5.71
C THR A 130 -9.43 -8.91 4.65
N GLU A 131 -10.02 -8.05 3.81
CA GLU A 131 -10.94 -8.47 2.75
C GLU A 131 -10.25 -9.31 1.68
N THR A 132 -9.04 -8.92 1.26
CA THR A 132 -8.29 -9.65 0.23
C THR A 132 -7.83 -11.02 0.74
N LEU A 133 -7.33 -11.10 1.98
CA LEU A 133 -6.90 -12.36 2.58
C LEU A 133 -8.10 -13.29 2.88
N ARG A 134 -9.21 -12.74 3.38
CA ARG A 134 -10.43 -13.52 3.64
C ARG A 134 -10.97 -14.18 2.37
N LYS A 135 -11.03 -13.45 1.26
CA LYS A 135 -11.46 -13.99 -0.05
C LYS A 135 -10.56 -15.12 -0.55
N ALA A 136 -9.29 -15.16 -0.14
CA ALA A 136 -8.37 -16.22 -0.48
C ALA A 136 -8.54 -17.46 0.41
N PHE A 137 -8.99 -17.27 1.66
CA PHE A 137 -9.28 -18.37 2.59
C PHE A 137 -10.60 -19.07 2.29
N GLU A 138 -11.59 -18.34 1.79
CA GLU A 138 -12.92 -18.87 1.44
C GLU A 138 -12.95 -19.66 0.10
N LYS A 139 -11.81 -19.75 -0.62
CA LYS A 139 -11.64 -20.42 -1.92
C LYS A 139 -10.77 -21.68 -1.86
#